data_AF-A0A2G9Z7P6-F1
#
_entry.id   AF-A0A2G9Z7P6-F1
#
_cell.length_a   1.000
_cell.length_b   1.000
_cell.length_c   1.000
_cell.angle_alpha   90.00
_cell.angle_beta   90.00
_cell.angle_gamma   90.00
#
_symmetry.space_group_name_H-M   'P 1'
#
loop_
_entity.id
_entity.type
_entity.pdbx_description
1 polymer ?
#
loop_
_entity_poly.entity_id
_entity_poly.type
_entity_poly.pdbx_seq_one_letter_code
_entity_poly.pdbx_strand_id
1 'polypeptide(L)'
;MQTDFPKYLALTKRELLLRNYSRKTIKSYLFCLNDYFNFLKSLNNAKIFTSEEKVRKFLLQHQERGDAGQTINLYLNAIKFFYREILKSVEKIDLKFSKTSKKLPEVLSRLEIKKILASIENKKHKLLIALSYGAGLRVSAVEN
;
A
#
# COMPACT_ATOMS: atom_id res chain seq x y z
N MET A 1 -30.12 2.27 -5.10
CA MET A 1 -29.34 1.80 -3.94
C MET A 1 -28.12 2.68 -3.82
N GLN A 2 -28.20 3.65 -2.91
CA GLN A 2 -27.10 4.52 -2.51
C GLN A 2 -25.95 3.63 -2.04
N THR A 3 -24.79 3.69 -2.69
CA THR A 3 -23.62 2.95 -2.21
C THR A 3 -23.03 3.75 -1.05
N ASP A 4 -23.31 3.35 0.19
CA ASP A 4 -22.75 3.99 1.39
C ASP A 4 -21.26 3.65 1.55
N PHE A 5 -20.41 4.22 0.69
CA PHE A 5 -18.96 4.10 0.74
C PHE A 5 -18.35 4.39 2.13
N PRO A 6 -18.83 5.41 2.90
CA PRO A 6 -18.32 5.64 4.25
C PRO A 6 -18.55 4.46 5.19
N LYS A 7 -19.70 3.79 5.07
CA LYS A 7 -20.04 2.60 5.86
C LYS A 7 -19.10 1.44 5.54
N TYR A 8 -18.81 1.23 4.26
CA TYR A 8 -17.89 0.19 3.80
C TYR A 8 -16.45 0.41 4.27
N LEU A 9 -15.96 1.65 4.29
CA LEU A 9 -14.65 1.98 4.87
C LEU A 9 -14.61 1.70 6.38
N ALA A 10 -15.67 2.03 7.12
CA ALA A 10 -15.76 1.77 8.54
C ALA A 10 -15.76 0.26 8.86
N LEU A 11 -16.51 -0.55 8.09
CA LEU A 11 -16.51 -2.00 8.20
C LEU A 11 -15.12 -2.60 7.90
N THR A 12 -14.49 -2.16 6.82
CA THR A 12 -13.13 -2.60 6.46
C THR A 12 -12.14 -2.28 7.57
N LYS A 13 -12.20 -1.07 8.15
CA LYS A 13 -11.34 -0.68 9.27
C LYS A 13 -11.50 -1.62 10.47
N ARG A 14 -12.75 -1.97 10.83
CA ARG A 14 -13.03 -2.88 11.94
C ARG A 14 -12.47 -4.28 11.69
N GLU A 15 -12.69 -4.83 10.50
CA GLU A 15 -12.15 -6.14 10.12
C GLU A 15 -10.62 -6.19 10.15
N LEU A 16 -9.96 -5.14 9.65
CA LEU A 16 -8.49 -5.06 9.70
C LEU A 16 -7.96 -4.93 11.13
N LEU A 17 -8.67 -4.21 12.00
CA LEU A 17 -8.34 -4.12 13.43
C LEU A 17 -8.49 -5.47 14.14
N LEU A 18 -9.58 -6.20 13.88
CA LEU A 18 -9.83 -7.52 14.46
C LEU A 18 -8.74 -8.54 14.09
N ARG A 19 -8.16 -8.40 12.89
CA ARG A 19 -7.07 -9.27 12.42
C ARG A 19 -5.68 -8.78 12.83
N ASN A 20 -5.57 -7.81 13.74
CA ASN A 20 -4.31 -7.26 14.23
C ASN A 20 -3.37 -6.71 13.13
N TYR A 21 -3.94 -6.12 12.07
CA TYR A 21 -3.12 -5.45 11.07
C TYR A 21 -2.46 -4.19 11.66
N SER A 22 -1.24 -3.89 11.20
CA SER A 22 -0.54 -2.67 11.63
C SER A 22 -1.35 -1.41 11.27
N ARG A 23 -1.24 -0.36 12.08
CA ARG A 23 -1.89 0.94 11.80
C ARG A 23 -1.50 1.49 10.42
N LYS A 24 -0.26 1.25 9.99
CA LYS A 24 0.25 1.64 8.67
C LYS A 24 -0.50 0.91 7.57
N THR A 25 -0.68 -0.42 7.71
CA THR A 25 -1.41 -1.23 6.73
C THR A 25 -2.89 -0.84 6.66
N ILE A 26 -3.52 -0.58 7.81
CA ILE A 26 -4.91 -0.11 7.86
C ILE A 26 -5.06 1.20 7.10
N LYS A 27 -4.19 2.18 7.36
CA LYS A 27 -4.22 3.47 6.66
C LYS A 27 -4.04 3.31 5.15
N SER A 28 -3.07 2.48 4.72
CA SER A 28 -2.84 2.20 3.31
C SER A 28 -4.06 1.55 2.63
N TYR A 29 -4.69 0.56 3.27
CA TYR A 29 -5.84 -0.14 2.71
C TYR A 29 -7.05 0.79 2.60
N LEU A 30 -7.33 1.59 3.64
CA LEU A 30 -8.43 2.56 3.62
C LEU A 30 -8.22 3.64 2.55
N PHE A 31 -6.98 4.10 2.37
CA PHE A 31 -6.64 5.04 1.30
C PHE A 31 -6.93 4.44 -0.08
N CYS A 32 -6.44 3.22 -0.34
CA CYS A 32 -6.67 2.53 -1.61
C CYS A 32 -8.16 2.30 -1.90
N LEU A 33 -8.94 1.92 -0.88
CA LEU A 33 -10.38 1.71 -1.04
C LEU A 33 -11.15 3.01 -1.25
N ASN A 34 -10.76 4.09 -0.58
CA ASN A 34 -11.39 5.39 -0.76
C ASN A 34 -11.20 5.90 -2.20
N ASP A 35 -9.98 5.75 -2.73
CA ASP A 35 -9.66 6.10 -4.12
C ASP A 35 -10.46 5.25 -5.11
N TYR A 36 -10.54 3.93 -4.88
CA TYR A 36 -11.38 3.04 -5.66
C TYR A 36 -12.87 3.42 -5.62
N PHE A 37 -13.39 3.81 -4.45
CA PHE A 37 -14.78 4.26 -4.32
C PHE A 37 -15.04 5.58 -5.04
N ASN A 38 -14.07 6.49 -5.07
CA ASN A 38 -14.18 7.71 -5.88
C ASN A 38 -14.19 7.41 -7.37
N PHE A 39 -13.39 6.45 -7.82
CA PHE A 39 -13.46 5.94 -9.19
C PHE A 39 -14.81 5.29 -9.50
N LEU A 40 -15.37 4.50 -8.58
CA LEU A 40 -16.71 3.94 -8.76
C LEU A 40 -17.81 5.00 -8.85
N LYS A 41 -17.65 6.14 -8.15
CA LYS A 41 -18.57 7.28 -8.25
C LYS A 41 -18.46 7.99 -9.61
N SER A 42 -17.25 8.15 -10.14
CA SER A 42 -17.06 8.79 -11.45
C SER A 42 -17.54 7.91 -12.61
N LEU A 43 -17.62 6.60 -12.41
CA LEU A 43 -18.30 5.68 -13.31
C LEU A 43 -19.83 5.78 -13.17
N ASN A 44 -20.44 6.68 -13.94
CA ASN A 44 -21.91 6.83 -14.07
C ASN A 44 -22.65 5.49 -14.31
N ASN A 45 -22.00 4.53 -14.99
CA ASN A 45 -22.55 3.22 -15.32
C ASN A 45 -21.97 2.07 -14.47
N ALA A 46 -21.51 2.35 -13.23
CA ALA A 46 -20.90 1.35 -12.36
C ALA A 46 -21.78 0.12 -12.06
N LYS A 47 -23.09 0.14 -12.32
CA LYS A 47 -23.97 -1.04 -12.16
C LYS A 47 -23.91 -2.03 -13.32
N ILE A 48 -23.49 -1.58 -14.51
CA ILE A 48 -23.50 -2.40 -15.72
C ILE A 48 -22.29 -3.35 -15.75
N PHE A 49 -21.19 -2.92 -15.15
CA PHE A 49 -19.97 -3.71 -15.06
C PHE A 49 -20.05 -4.75 -13.94
N THR A 50 -19.48 -5.92 -14.19
CA THR A 50 -19.19 -6.93 -13.15
C THR A 50 -18.16 -6.38 -12.15
N SER A 51 -18.05 -7.03 -10.98
CA SER A 51 -17.07 -6.63 -9.97
C SER A 51 -15.64 -6.66 -10.54
N GLU A 52 -15.30 -7.68 -11.31
CA GLU A 52 -13.97 -7.83 -11.91
C GLU A 52 -13.67 -6.73 -12.95
N GLU A 53 -14.61 -6.40 -13.82
CA GLU A 53 -14.41 -5.35 -14.84
C GLU A 53 -14.15 -3.98 -14.22
N LYS A 54 -14.83 -3.65 -13.11
CA LYS A 54 -14.58 -2.39 -12.38
C LYS A 54 -13.15 -2.35 -11.85
N VAL A 55 -12.68 -3.46 -11.27
CA VAL A 55 -11.31 -3.55 -10.75
C VAL A 55 -10.31 -3.47 -11.90
N ARG A 56 -10.55 -4.15 -13.02
CA ARG A 56 -9.66 -4.10 -14.18
C ARG A 56 -9.55 -2.69 -14.76
N LYS A 57 -10.66 -1.98 -14.93
CA LYS A 57 -10.64 -0.59 -15.42
C LYS A 57 -9.91 0.35 -14.47
N PHE A 58 -10.11 0.19 -13.17
CA PHE A 58 -9.39 0.97 -12.16
C PHE A 58 -7.88 0.75 -12.25
N LEU A 59 -7.43 -0.52 -12.27
CA LEU A 59 -6.00 -0.83 -12.34
C LEU A 59 -5.37 -0.38 -13.65
N LEU A 60 -6.08 -0.49 -14.77
CA LEU A 60 -5.62 0.04 -16.06
C LEU A 60 -5.41 1.55 -16.01
N GLN A 61 -6.35 2.30 -15.42
CA GLN A 61 -6.19 3.75 -15.26
C GLN A 61 -4.94 4.10 -14.43
N HIS A 62 -4.67 3.36 -13.35
CA HIS A 62 -3.45 3.57 -12.55
C HIS A 62 -2.17 3.19 -13.31
N GLN A 63 -2.24 2.15 -14.14
CA GLN A 63 -1.13 1.77 -15.01
C GLN A 63 -0.85 2.85 -16.08
N GLU A 64 -1.89 3.40 -16.71
CA GLU A 64 -1.77 4.49 -17.70
C GLU A 64 -1.23 5.78 -17.07
N ARG A 65 -1.53 6.03 -15.79
CA ARG A 65 -0.96 7.14 -15.00
C ARG A 65 0.51 6.94 -14.63
N GLY A 66 1.08 5.75 -14.87
CA GLY A 66 2.49 5.44 -14.59
C GLY A 66 2.76 5.01 -13.14
N ASP A 67 1.77 4.54 -12.40
CA ASP A 67 1.98 4.09 -11.02
C ASP A 67 2.89 2.85 -10.94
N ALA A 68 3.71 2.80 -9.89
CA ALA A 68 4.60 1.67 -9.67
C ALA A 68 3.80 0.36 -9.47
N GLY A 69 4.32 -0.76 -9.98
CA GLY A 69 3.69 -2.07 -9.83
C GLY A 69 3.45 -2.50 -8.37
N GLN A 70 4.27 -2.02 -7.42
CA GLN A 70 4.01 -2.21 -5.97
C GLN A 70 2.73 -1.52 -5.53
N THR A 71 2.53 -0.28 -5.97
CA THR A 71 1.34 0.53 -5.67
C THR A 71 0.10 -0.12 -6.25
N ILE A 72 0.15 -0.54 -7.52
CA ILE A 72 -0.95 -1.23 -8.20
C ILE A 72 -1.30 -2.56 -7.48
N ASN A 73 -0.30 -3.32 -7.03
CA ASN A 73 -0.52 -4.53 -6.24
C ASN A 73 -1.13 -4.24 -4.86
N LEU A 74 -0.77 -3.12 -4.22
CA LEU A 74 -1.38 -2.69 -2.97
C LEU A 74 -2.87 -2.37 -3.15
N TYR A 75 -3.21 -1.63 -4.22
CA TYR A 75 -4.60 -1.39 -4.62
C TYR A 75 -5.36 -2.70 -4.83
N LEU A 76 -4.81 -3.61 -5.63
CA LEU A 76 -5.41 -4.91 -5.91
C LEU A 76 -5.67 -5.73 -4.63
N ASN A 77 -4.71 -5.77 -3.72
CA ASN A 77 -4.85 -6.51 -2.46
C ASN A 77 -5.92 -5.90 -1.55
N ALA A 78 -5.97 -4.58 -1.44
CA ALA A 78 -6.99 -3.87 -0.67
C ALA A 78 -8.40 -4.13 -1.24
N ILE A 79 -8.53 -4.07 -2.56
CA ILE A 79 -9.80 -4.32 -3.25
C ILE A 79 -10.23 -5.79 -3.11
N LYS A 80 -9.30 -6.75 -3.29
CA LYS A 80 -9.58 -8.18 -3.07
C LYS A 80 -10.05 -8.45 -1.64
N PHE A 81 -9.41 -7.82 -0.65
CA PHE A 81 -9.82 -7.92 0.75
C PHE A 81 -11.24 -7.41 0.95
N PHE A 82 -11.56 -6.25 0.38
CA PHE A 82 -12.91 -5.67 0.46
C PHE A 82 -13.98 -6.59 -0.15
N TYR A 83 -13.76 -7.11 -1.35
CA TYR A 83 -14.74 -7.99 -2.00
C TYR A 83 -14.91 -9.32 -1.29
N ARG A 84 -13.81 -9.90 -0.78
CA ARG A 84 -13.82 -11.21 -0.11
C ARG A 84 -14.40 -11.14 1.29
N GLU A 85 -13.99 -10.16 2.10
CA GLU A 85 -14.30 -10.13 3.53
C GLU A 85 -15.53 -9.27 3.84
N ILE A 86 -15.71 -8.16 3.12
CA ILE A 86 -16.79 -7.18 3.39
C ILE A 86 -18.02 -7.46 2.55
N LEU A 87 -17.85 -7.59 1.22
CA LEU A 87 -18.99 -7.95 0.35
C LEU A 87 -19.33 -9.43 0.38
N LYS A 88 -18.39 -10.29 0.83
CA LYS A 88 -18.51 -11.75 0.76
C LYS A 88 -18.95 -12.22 -0.64
N SER A 89 -18.48 -11.54 -1.68
CA SER A 89 -18.86 -11.89 -3.05
C SER A 89 -18.24 -13.23 -3.44
N VAL A 90 -19.02 -14.08 -4.09
CA VAL A 90 -18.59 -15.38 -4.63
C VAL A 90 -17.73 -15.20 -5.90
N GLU A 91 -17.79 -14.02 -6.51
CA GLU A 91 -16.97 -13.66 -7.66
C GLU A 91 -15.48 -13.57 -7.26
N LYS A 92 -14.71 -14.60 -7.63
CA LYS A 92 -13.25 -14.59 -7.47
C LYS A 92 -12.66 -13.57 -8.43
N ILE A 93 -12.13 -12.48 -7.89
CA ILE A 93 -11.29 -11.54 -8.65
C ILE A 93 -9.95 -12.24 -8.92
N ASP A 94 -9.84 -12.99 -10.03
CA ASP A 94 -8.60 -13.67 -10.46
C ASP A 94 -7.72 -12.76 -11.31
N LEU A 95 -7.56 -11.51 -10.88
CA LEU A 95 -6.62 -10.58 -11.48
C LEU A 95 -5.23 -10.82 -10.86
N LYS A 96 -4.26 -11.23 -11.67
CA LYS A 96 -2.84 -11.26 -11.31
C LYS A 96 -2.15 -10.10 -12.03
N PHE A 97 -1.75 -9.07 -11.28
CA PHE A 97 -1.00 -7.95 -11.85
C PHE A 97 0.52 -8.14 -11.75
N SER A 98 1.22 -7.44 -12.64
CA SER A 98 2.57 -7.69 -13.15
C SER A 98 3.69 -7.83 -12.11
N LYS A 99 4.74 -8.56 -12.51
CA LYS A 99 6.01 -8.74 -11.81
C LYS A 99 6.57 -7.38 -11.41
N THR A 100 6.69 -7.19 -10.11
CA THR A 100 7.37 -6.04 -9.55
C THR A 100 8.84 -6.14 -9.94
N SER A 101 9.35 -5.17 -10.71
CA SER A 101 10.78 -5.10 -11.00
C SER A 101 11.54 -4.98 -9.67
N LYS A 102 12.31 -6.02 -9.32
CA LYS A 102 13.21 -5.98 -8.17
C LYS A 102 14.38 -5.07 -8.56
N LYS A 103 14.34 -3.81 -8.11
CA LYS A 103 15.52 -2.95 -8.19
C LYS A 103 16.63 -3.58 -7.35
N LEU A 104 17.84 -3.65 -7.91
CA LEU A 104 19.01 -4.05 -7.15
C LEU A 104 19.21 -3.05 -6.01
N PRO A 105 19.53 -3.52 -4.79
CA PRO A 105 19.79 -2.62 -3.68
C PRO A 105 21.03 -1.78 -4.00
N GLU A 106 20.85 -0.46 -4.01
CA GLU A 106 21.95 0.48 -4.10
C GLU A 106 22.64 0.51 -2.73
N VAL A 107 23.91 0.09 -2.69
CA VAL A 107 24.69 -0.02 -1.46
C VAL A 107 25.72 1.10 -1.39
N LEU A 108 25.75 1.82 -0.27
CA LEU A 108 26.73 2.86 -0.02
C LEU A 108 28.10 2.24 0.26
N SER A 109 29.14 2.83 -0.31
CA SER A 109 30.54 2.51 -0.02
C SER A 109 30.93 2.96 1.39
N ARG A 110 31.99 2.35 1.94
CA ARG A 110 32.54 2.75 3.25
C ARG A 110 32.95 4.22 3.31
N LEU A 111 33.38 4.79 2.18
CA LEU A 111 33.77 6.21 2.10
C LEU A 111 32.55 7.13 2.19
N GLU A 112 31.46 6.78 1.51
CA GLU A 112 30.20 7.54 1.57
C GLU A 112 29.60 7.51 2.98
N ILE A 113 29.62 6.36 3.66
CA ILE A 113 29.16 6.25 5.04
C ILE A 113 30.00 7.11 5.99
N LYS A 114 31.34 7.13 5.82
CA LYS A 114 32.21 8.02 6.60
C LYS A 114 31.87 9.50 6.37
N LYS A 115 31.60 9.91 5.13
CA LYS A 115 31.18 11.28 4.81
C LYS A 115 29.85 11.63 5.47
N ILE A 116 28.86 10.73 5.43
CA ILE A 116 27.55 10.92 6.07
C ILE A 116 27.70 11.07 7.58
N LEU A 117 28.48 10.20 8.24
CA LEU A 117 28.72 10.28 9.69
C LEU A 117 29.48 11.56 10.07
N ALA A 118 30.37 12.05 9.21
CA ALA A 118 31.11 13.29 9.44
C ALA A 118 30.21 14.54 9.33
N SER A 119 29.21 14.53 8.45
CA SER A 119 28.31 15.68 8.23
C SER A 119 27.21 15.83 9.28
N ILE A 120 27.05 14.88 10.20
CA ILE A 120 26.00 14.94 11.24
C ILE A 120 26.56 15.61 12.50
N GLU A 121 26.03 16.80 12.80
CA GLU A 121 26.39 17.57 14.00
C GLU A 121 25.70 17.01 15.26
N ASN A 122 24.46 16.54 15.13
CA ASN A 122 23.71 16.00 16.26
C ASN A 122 24.25 14.62 16.69
N LYS A 123 24.88 14.57 17.87
CA LYS A 123 25.46 13.35 18.44
C LYS A 123 24.49 12.18 18.55
N LYS A 124 23.19 12.43 18.82
CA LYS A 124 22.16 11.37 18.88
C LYS A 124 21.94 10.74 17.51
N HIS A 125 21.77 11.55 16.47
CA HIS A 125 21.56 11.04 15.10
C HIS A 125 22.80 10.31 14.57
N LYS A 126 23.98 10.83 14.90
CA LYS A 126 25.26 10.21 14.53
C LYS A 126 25.40 8.81 15.14
N LEU A 127 25.07 8.66 16.42
CA LEU A 127 25.06 7.36 17.10
C LEU A 127 24.03 6.40 16.47
N LEU A 128 22.81 6.90 16.22
CA LEU A 128 21.73 6.13 15.60
C LEU A 128 22.16 5.52 14.26
N ILE A 129 22.74 6.35 13.38
CA ILE A 129 23.18 5.94 12.04
C ILE A 129 24.40 5.03 12.12
N ALA A 130 25.36 5.30 13.00
CA ALA A 130 26.53 4.45 13.18
C ALA A 130 26.15 3.05 13.71
N LEU A 131 25.24 2.98 14.68
CA LEU A 131 24.73 1.72 15.22
C LEU A 131 23.92 0.94 14.17
N SER A 132 23.05 1.64 13.43
CA SER A 132 22.27 1.03 12.33
C SER A 132 23.18 0.41 11.27
N TYR A 133 24.23 1.13 10.86
CA TYR A 133 25.20 0.65 9.89
C TYR A 133 26.05 -0.50 10.42
N GLY A 134 26.56 -0.39 11.65
CA GLY A 134 27.46 -1.39 12.25
C GLY A 134 26.78 -2.70 12.62
N ALA A 135 25.53 -2.65 13.08
CA ALA A 135 24.75 -3.82 13.51
C ALA A 135 23.69 -4.26 12.48
N GLY A 136 23.57 -3.57 11.34
CA GLY A 136 22.59 -3.89 10.29
C GLY A 136 21.13 -3.71 10.74
N LEU A 137 20.86 -2.81 11.69
CA LEU A 137 19.54 -2.63 12.26
C LEU A 137 18.60 -1.93 11.28
N ARG A 138 17.34 -2.39 11.24
CA ARG A 138 16.27 -1.67 10.55
C ARG A 138 15.87 -0.45 11.38
N VAL A 139 15.43 0.62 10.72
CA VAL A 139 15.00 1.88 11.35
C VAL A 139 14.03 1.63 12.53
N SER A 140 13.06 0.75 12.34
CA SER A 140 12.08 0.40 13.38
C SER A 140 12.69 -0.25 14.64
N ALA A 141 13.91 -0.79 14.57
CA ALA A 141 14.61 -1.36 15.70
C ALA A 141 15.46 -0.32 16.46
N VAL A 142 15.73 0.84 15.84
CA VAL A 142 16.60 1.88 16.42
C VAL A 142 15.78 3.06 16.95
N GLU A 143 14.52 3.19 16.52
CA GLU A 143 13.57 4.19 17.02
C GLU A 143 12.77 3.74 18.26
N ASN A 144 12.81 2.44 18.61
CA ASN A 144 12.16 1.89 19.82
C ASN A 144 13.09 1.98 21.03
#